data_AF-A0A2V9QGD4-F1
#
_entry.id   AF-A0A2V9QGD4-F1
#
_cell.length_a   1.000
_cell.length_b   1.000
_cell.length_c   1.000
_cell.angle_alpha   90.00
_cell.angle_beta   90.00
_cell.angle_gamma   90.00
#
_symmetry.space_group_name_H-M   'P 1'
#
loop_
_entity.id
_entity.type
_entity.pdbx_description
1 polymer ?
#
loop_
_entity_poly.entity_id
_entity_poly.type
_entity_poly.pdbx_seq_one_letter_code
_entity_poly.pdbx_strand_id
1 'polypeptide(L)' 'MATVVSGEWHFGYGTRFNQKSLKALPAGSVYSEPGGTNHFAQTGDDPVIVQISGYGPTDTRYFNPDDDPELRRR' A
#
# COMPACT_ATOMS: atom_id res chain seq x y z
N MET A 1 9.90 1.29 -5.45
CA MET A 1 9.40 2.64 -5.75
C MET A 1 8.03 2.50 -6.41
N ALA A 2 7.09 3.39 -6.08
CA ALA A 2 5.79 3.46 -6.71
C ALA A 2 5.51 4.89 -7.18
N THR A 3 4.84 5.01 -8.32
CA THR A 3 4.32 6.27 -8.85
C THR A 3 2.82 6.16 -9.04
N VAL A 4 2.07 7.16 -8.57
CA VAL A 4 0.63 7.24 -8.82
C VAL A 4 0.42 7.79 -10.23
N VAL A 5 -0.07 6.95 -11.13
CA VAL A 5 -0.33 7.30 -12.53
C VAL A 5 -1.66 8.05 -12.66
N SER A 6 -2.69 7.61 -11.95
CA SER A 6 -4.01 8.26 -11.88
C SER A 6 -4.73 7.94 -10.57
N GLY A 7 -5.70 8.79 -10.20
CA GLY A 7 -6.45 8.70 -8.94
C GLY A 7 -5.69 9.27 -7.73
N GLU A 8 -6.19 8.97 -6.53
CA GLU A 8 -5.59 9.37 -5.27
C GLU A 8 -5.33 8.14 -4.39
N TRP A 9 -4.06 7.82 -4.19
CA TRP A 9 -3.65 6.73 -3.33
C TRP A 9 -3.45 7.22 -1.90
N HIS A 10 -3.90 6.45 -0.91
CA HIS A 10 -3.68 6.78 0.50
C HIS A 10 -2.74 5.78 1.14
N PHE A 11 -1.69 6.28 1.78
CA PHE A 11 -0.63 5.43 2.32
C PHE A 11 -0.22 5.82 3.73
N GLY A 12 -0.03 4.82 4.60
CA GLY A 12 0.37 5.03 5.99
C GLY A 12 1.33 3.95 6.48
N TYR A 13 1.96 4.21 7.62
CA TYR A 13 2.88 3.28 8.26
C TYR A 13 2.36 2.84 9.62
N GLY A 14 2.61 1.58 9.97
CA GLY A 14 2.18 1.00 11.23
C GLY A 14 1.79 -0.47 11.09
N THR A 15 1.50 -1.09 12.23
CA THR A 15 1.11 -2.50 12.33
C THR A 15 -0.40 -2.74 12.26
N ARG A 16 -1.19 -1.66 12.31
CA ARG A 16 -2.65 -1.68 12.20
C ARG A 16 -3.10 -0.50 11.36
N PHE A 17 -4.18 -0.69 10.61
CA PHE A 17 -4.79 0.38 9.85
C PHE A 17 -5.21 1.55 10.76
N ASN A 18 -4.80 2.75 10.38
CA ASN A 18 -5.23 3.99 11.02
C ASN A 18 -5.48 5.05 9.96
N GLN A 19 -6.76 5.35 9.70
CA GLN A 19 -7.17 6.32 8.71
C GLN A 19 -6.56 7.72 8.95
N LYS A 20 -6.36 8.13 10.20
CA LYS A 20 -5.77 9.44 10.55
C LYS A 20 -4.28 9.54 10.23
N SER A 21 -3.62 8.40 10.00
CA SER A 21 -2.20 8.33 9.65
C SER A 21 -1.96 8.22 8.14
N LEU A 22 -3.01 8.22 7.32
CA LEU A 22 -2.89 8.18 5.87
C LEU A 22 -2.39 9.51 5.33
N LYS A 23 -1.42 9.42 4.42
CA LYS A 23 -1.00 10.49 3.54
C LYS A 23 -1.68 10.32 2.20
N ALA A 24 -2.33 11.39 1.71
CA ALA A 24 -2.85 11.44 0.35
C ALA A 24 -1.71 11.61 -0.66
N LEU A 25 -1.73 10.78 -1.70
CA LEU A 25 -0.78 10.73 -2.81
C LEU A 25 -1.59 10.88 -4.11
N PRO A 26 -1.83 12.12 -4.58
CA PRO A 26 -2.51 12.35 -5.86
C PRO A 26 -1.63 11.91 -7.04
N ALA A 27 -2.21 11.85 -8.24
CA ALA A 27 -1.50 11.57 -9.49
C ALA A 27 -0.20 12.40 -9.63
N GLY A 28 0.88 11.74 -10.05
CA GLY A 28 2.24 12.29 -10.11
C GLY A 28 3.06 12.15 -8.82
N SER A 29 2.44 11.71 -7.72
CA SER A 29 3.17 11.42 -6.48
C SER A 29 4.12 10.23 -6.65
N VAL A 30 5.31 10.33 -6.06
CA VAL A 30 6.31 9.26 -5.99
C VAL A 30 6.51 8.84 -4.55
N TYR A 31 6.61 7.53 -4.34
CA TYR A 31 6.72 6.87 -3.05
C TYR A 31 7.83 5.81 -3.07
N SER A 32 8.58 5.69 -1.97
CA SER A 32 9.51 4.58 -1.75
C SER A 32 9.35 4.04 -0.35
N GLU A 33 9.28 2.72 -0.22
CA GLU A 33 9.16 2.05 1.07
C GLU A 33 10.54 1.98 1.73
N PRO A 34 10.67 2.43 2.99
CA PRO A 34 11.82 2.07 3.81
C PRO A 34 11.78 0.56 4.08
N GLY A 35 12.90 -0.13 3.85
CA GLY A 35 12.99 -1.58 4.05
C GLY A 35 12.56 -2.01 5.46
N GLY A 36 11.75 -3.07 5.55
CA GLY A 36 11.29 -3.64 6.81
C GLY A 36 10.22 -2.83 7.57
N THR A 37 9.72 -1.72 7.00
CA THR A 37 8.68 -0.92 7.64
C THR A 37 7.29 -1.40 7.24
N ASN A 38 6.49 -1.82 8.23
CA ASN A 38 5.10 -2.19 8.02
C ASN A 38 4.28 -0.98 7.57
N HIS A 39 3.40 -1.21 6.61
CA HIS A 39 2.58 -0.18 6.00
C HIS A 39 1.18 -0.68 5.73
N PHE A 40 0.28 0.26 5.44
CA PHE A 40 -1.07 -0.01 5.00
C PHE A 40 -1.46 1.02 3.94
N ALA A 41 -2.33 0.60 3.02
CA ALA A 41 -2.77 1.42 1.92
C ALA A 41 -4.29 1.31 1.74
N GLN A 42 -4.88 2.36 1.20
CA GLN A 42 -6.30 2.43 0.90
C GLN A 42 -6.53 3.21 -0.41
N THR A 43 -7.61 2.88 -1.11
CA THR A 43 -8.23 3.73 -2.13
C THR A 43 -9.60 4.21 -1.64
N GLY A 44 -10.06 5.34 -2.17
CA GLY A 44 -11.44 5.79 -1.99
C GLY A 44 -12.41 5.07 -2.93
N ASP A 45 -13.50 5.75 -3.26
CA ASP A 45 -14.53 5.25 -4.18
C ASP A 45 -14.03 5.24 -5.65
N ASP A 46 -13.05 6.09 -5.97
CA ASP A 46 -12.48 6.21 -7.31
C ASP A 46 -11.31 5.24 -7.54
N PRO A 47 -11.16 4.70 -8.76
CA PRO A 47 -10.06 3.81 -9.12
C PRO A 47 -8.71 4.54 -9.11
N VAL A 48 -7.67 3.81 -8.72
CA VAL A 48 -6.29 4.30 -8.67
C VAL A 48 -5.39 3.39 -9.47
N ILE A 49 -4.53 3.96 -10.31
CA ILE A 49 -3.49 3.23 -11.03
C ILE A 49 -2.13 3.59 -10.45
N VAL A 50 -1.39 2.59 -9.98
CA VAL A 50 -0.02 2.74 -9.49
C VAL A 50 0.94 1.91 -10.35
N GLN A 51 2.07 2.52 -10.70
CA GLN A 51 3.20 1.80 -11.30
C GLN A 51 4.22 1.50 -10.23
N ILE A 52 4.50 0.22 -9.97
CA ILE A 52 5.46 -0.23 -8.97
C ILE A 52 6.67 -0.83 -9.68
N SER A 53 7.87 -0.44 -9.25
CA SER A 53 9.14 -0.99 -9.72
C SER A 53 10.09 -1.25 -8.54
N GLY A 54 10.86 -2.33 -8.63
CA GLY A 54 11.81 -2.71 -7.59
C GLY A 54 12.69 -3.87 -8.01
N TYR A 55 13.74 -4.14 -7.23
CA TYR A 55 14.61 -5.31 -7.40
C TYR A 55 14.12 -6.43 -6.48
N GLY A 56 13.86 -7.59 -7.07
CA GLY A 56 13.29 -8.75 -6.36
C GLY A 56 14.32 -9.57 -5.57
N PRO A 57 13.83 -10.58 -4.81
CA PRO A 57 12.45 -11.06 -4.77
C PRO A 57 11.49 -10.12 -4.01
N THR A 58 10.22 -10.10 -4.41
CA THR A 58 9.14 -9.38 -3.71
C THR A 58 8.15 -10.39 -3.13
N ASP A 59 7.62 -10.10 -1.93
CA ASP A 59 6.65 -10.94 -1.21
C ASP A 59 5.70 -10.03 -0.43
N THR A 60 4.51 -10.51 -0.06
CA THR A 60 3.57 -9.81 0.83
C THR A 60 3.38 -10.63 2.09
N ARG A 61 3.86 -10.10 3.22
CA ARG A 61 3.68 -10.73 4.53
C ARG A 61 2.75 -9.87 5.37
N TYR A 62 1.58 -10.40 5.67
CA TYR A 62 0.63 -9.73 6.56
C TYR A 62 1.17 -9.73 7.99
N PHE A 63 1.15 -8.55 8.63
CA PHE A 63 1.60 -8.43 10.03
C PHE A 63 0.69 -9.22 10.98
N ASN A 64 -0.62 -9.15 10.75
CA ASN A 64 -1.60 -10.01 11.37
C ASN A 64 -1.99 -11.11 10.37
N PRO A 65 -1.79 -12.40 10.66
CA PRO A 65 -2.16 -13.49 9.75
C PRO A 65 -3.63 -13.46 9.32
N ASP A 66 -4.55 -13.02 10.17
CA ASP A 66 -5.99 -12.98 9.86
C ASP A 66 -6.36 -11.99 8.73
N ASP A 67 -5.46 -11.07 8.40
CA ASP A 67 -5.64 -10.10 7.31
C ASP A 67 -5.28 -10.70 5.94
N ASP A 68 -4.72 -11.91 5.89
CA ASP A 68 -4.37 -12.59 4.65
C ASP A 68 -5.64 -13.04 3.88
N PRO A 69 -5.92 -12.48 2.69
CA PRO A 69 -7.09 -12.84 1.90
C PRO A 69 -7.05 -14.28 1.38
N GLU A 70 -5.88 -14.92 1.30
CA GLU A 70 -5.77 -16.33 0.91
C GLU A 70 -6.40 -17.27 1.95
N LEU A 71 -6.51 -16.84 3.22
CA LEU A 71 -7.26 -17.59 4.24
C LEU A 71 -8.75 -17.71 3.91
N ARG A 72 -9.30 -16.76 3.14
CA ARG A 72 -10.72 -16.72 2.78
C ARG A 72 -11.03 -17.36 1.42
N ARG A 73 -10.01 -17.85 0.71
CA ARG A 73 -10.15 -18.49 -0.62
C ARG A 73 -10.28 -20.02 -0.56
N ARG A 74 -10.22 -20.60 0.64
CA ARG A 74 -10.37 -22.04 0.89
C ARG A 74 -11.79 -22.38 1.34
#